data_AF-A0A965JWZ4-F1
#
_entry.id   AF-A0A965JWZ4-F1
#
_cell.length_a   1.000
_cell.length_b   1.000
_cell.length_c   1.000
_cell.angle_alpha   90.00
_cell.angle_beta   90.00
_cell.angle_gamma   90.00
#
_symmetry.space_group_name_H-M   'P 1'
#
loop_
_entity.id
_entity.type
_entity.pdbx_description
1 polymer ?
#
loop_
_entity_poly.entity_id
_entity_poly.type
_entity_poly.pdbx_seq_one_letter_code
_entity_poly.pdbx_strand_id
1 'polypeptide(L)' 'MYQLKITLTDSKPPIWRRILVSSETTLSKLHDIIQIAMGWTD' A
#
# COMPACT_ATOMS: atom_id res chain seq x y z
N MET A 1 1.09 -15.09 -4.31
CA MET A 1 0.89 -14.19 -3.14
C MET A 1 2.16 -13.40 -2.90
N TYR A 2 2.07 -12.08 -2.80
CA TYR A 2 3.19 -11.19 -2.51
C TYR A 2 2.96 -10.43 -1.20
N GLN A 3 4.03 -10.20 -0.45
CA GLN A 3 4.02 -9.32 0.71
C GLN A 3 4.76 -8.03 0.37
N LEU A 4 4.04 -6.91 0.41
CA LEU A 4 4.57 -5.61 0.07
C LEU A 4 4.69 -4.75 1.33
N LYS A 5 5.78 -3.99 1.43
CA LYS A 5 5.95 -2.92 2.43
C LYS A 5 5.81 -1.58 1.73
N ILE A 6 4.82 -0.79 2.14
CA ILE A 6 4.58 0.56 1.65
C ILE A 6 5.07 1.53 2.72
N THR A 7 5.85 2.54 2.33
CA THR A 7 6.39 3.55 3.24
C THR A 7 6.09 4.93 2.68
N LEU A 8 5.56 5.82 3.52
CA LEU A 8 5.39 7.22 3.17
C LEU A 8 6.76 7.90 3.19
N THR A 9 7.15 8.51 2.08
CA THR A 9 8.37 9.31 2.04
C THR A 9 8.18 10.59 2.85
N ASP A 10 9.28 11.20 3.28
CA ASP A 10 9.29 12.51 3.93
C ASP A 10 8.51 12.60 5.25
N SER A 11 8.24 11.45 5.90
CA SER A 11 7.65 11.40 7.24
C SER A 11 8.70 11.07 8.31
N LYS A 12 8.68 11.80 9.42
CA LYS A 12 9.46 11.49 10.63
C LYS A 12 8.54 11.56 11.85
N PRO A 13 8.26 10.45 12.54
CA PRO A 13 8.80 9.10 12.31
C PRO A 13 8.28 8.44 11.00
N PRO A 14 8.93 7.37 10.50
CA PRO A 14 8.49 6.66 9.29
C PRO A 14 7.09 6.07 9.44
N ILE A 15 6.17 6.43 8.53
CA ILE A 15 4.83 5.86 8.44
C ILE A 15 4.86 4.76 7.38
N TRP A 16 4.49 3.53 7.76
CA TRP A 16 4.50 2.40 6.85
C TRP A 16 3.33 1.44 7.11
N ARG A 17 3.04 0.61 6.10
CA ARG A 17 2.07 -0.50 6.14
C ARG A 17 2.67 -1.73 5.46
N ARG A 18 2.25 -2.92 5.90
CA ARG A 18 2.54 -4.19 5.23
C ARG A 18 1.23 -4.83 4.79
N ILE A 19 1.16 -5.21 3.53
CA ILE A 19 -0.04 -5.81 2.94
C ILE A 19 0.31 -7.12 2.20
N LEU A 20 -0.65 -8.04 2.18
CA LEU A 20 -0.60 -9.25 1.36
C LEU A 20 -1.52 -9.05 0.16
N VAL A 21 -0.99 -9.31 -1.03
CA VAL A 21 -1.74 -9.20 -2.30
C VAL A 21 -1.60 -10.47 -3.12
N SER A 22 -2.58 -10.72 -3.99
CA SER A 22 -2.48 -11.80 -4.96
C SER A 22 -1.36 -11.50 -5.96
N SER A 23 -0.75 -12.53 -6.54
CA SER A 23 0.18 -12.34 -7.66
C SER A 23 -0.50 -11.82 -8.93
N GLU A 24 -1.82 -11.92 -9.00
CA GLU A 24 -2.65 -11.44 -10.12
C GLU A 24 -3.22 -10.04 -9.88
N THR A 25 -2.88 -9.39 -8.76
CA THR A 25 -3.37 -8.04 -8.46
C THR A 25 -2.84 -7.04 -9.49
N THR A 26 -3.75 -6.41 -10.24
CA THR A 26 -3.41 -5.35 -11.21
C THR A 26 -2.91 -4.09 -10.51
N LEU A 27 -2.19 -3.23 -11.22
CA LEU A 27 -1.71 -1.96 -10.65
C LEU A 27 -2.85 -1.02 -10.23
N SER A 28 -3.97 -0.99 -10.97
CA SER A 28 -5.16 -0.25 -10.57
C SER A 28 -5.73 -0.77 -9.26
N LYS A 29 -5.82 -2.10 -9.08
CA LYS A 29 -6.30 -2.65 -7.82
C LYS A 29 -5.32 -2.41 -6.67
N LEU A 30 -4.02 -2.45 -6.95
CA LEU A 30 -2.99 -2.13 -5.97
C LEU A 30 -3.09 -0.66 -5.52
N HIS A 31 -3.39 0.27 -6.43
CA HIS A 31 -3.66 1.66 -6.10
C HIS A 31 -4.79 1.78 -5.07
N ASP A 32 -5.95 1.17 -5.32
CA ASP A 32 -7.08 1.20 -4.37
C ASP A 32 -6.70 0.63 -2.99
N ILE A 33 -5.93 -0.48 -2.98
CA ILE A 33 -5.50 -1.12 -1.74
C ILE A 33 -4.58 -0.18 -0.94
N ILE A 34 -3.67 0.55 -1.62
CA ILE A 34 -2.79 1.53 -0.98
C ILE A 34 -3.62 2.68 -0.40
N GLN A 35 -4.57 3.23 -1.16
CA GLN A 35 -5.47 4.30 -0.70
C GLN A 35 -6.17 3.89 0.60
N ILE A 36 -6.81 2.71 0.62
CA ILE A 36 -7.50 2.19 1.79
C ILE A 36 -6.55 1.96 2.97
N ALA A 37 -5.39 1.31 2.74
CA ALA A 37 -4.43 1.00 3.79
C ALA A 37 -3.82 2.24 4.46
N MET A 38 -3.75 3.35 3.70
CA MET A 38 -3.25 4.64 4.17
C MET A 38 -4.36 5.55 4.71
N GLY A 39 -5.65 5.22 4.49
CA GLY A 39 -6.78 6.05 4.89
C GLY A 39 -6.98 7.27 4.00
N TRP A 40 -6.60 7.17 2.72
CA TRP A 40 -6.74 8.20 1.71
C TRP A 40 -7.98 7.96 0.84
N THR A 41 -8.39 8.98 0.09
CA THR A 41 -9.66 9.00 -0.67
C THR A 41 -9.48 9.35 -2.15
N ASP A 42 -8.33 9.00 -2.73
CA ASP A 42 -7.85 9.45 -4.07
C ASP A 42 -7.38 10.90 -4.09
#